data_AF-A0A9X2XTY3-F1
#
_entry.id   AF-A0A9X2XTY3-F1
#
_cell.length_a   1.000
_cell.length_b   1.000
_cell.length_c   1.000
_cell.angle_alpha   90.00
_cell.angle_beta   90.00
_cell.angle_gamma   90.00
#
_symmetry.space_group_name_H-M   'P 1'
#
loop_
_entity.id
_entity.type
_entity.pdbx_description
1 polymer ?
#
loop_
_entity_poly.entity_id
_entity_poly.type
_entity_poly.pdbx_seq_one_letter_code
_entity_poly.pdbx_strand_id
1 'polypeptide(L)'
;MKKIMLIASALFLSVVFIGCFFTGKQETAQQTIRLYQQDIASLNREVALLVQLIDANATPEQIQKQFKEARKAYKKIEWLAEYYNPYTVKYINGAALEEVEADEKNVVIQPEGFLVLEELLFPIPNVAQKEELLHQAKVLQSNTGRLQQVASNLQTTDAHIFDALRLEVFRILTLGISGFDSPIAHHSLPEALSSLEGMQTYFEIYEEQLQRIHYCSKKSIAYSYIHKSFYLAIMILTLSTVWHLLQNV
;
A
#
# COMPACT_ATOMS: atom_id res chain seq x y z
N MET A 1 38.80 50.81 2.64
CA MET A 1 37.41 50.66 2.14
C MET A 1 37.30 49.70 0.96
N LYS A 2 37.95 49.94 -0.19
CA LYS A 2 37.85 49.05 -1.38
C LYS A 2 38.21 47.57 -1.13
N LYS A 3 39.26 47.29 -0.34
CA LYS A 3 39.64 45.90 0.02
C LYS A 3 38.60 45.18 0.88
N ILE A 4 37.92 45.91 1.77
CA ILE A 4 36.87 45.35 2.64
C ILE A 4 35.61 45.03 1.81
N MET A 5 35.24 45.90 0.88
CA MET A 5 34.14 45.64 -0.06
C MET A 5 34.41 44.42 -0.96
N LEU A 6 35.64 44.24 -1.46
CA LEU A 6 36.00 43.07 -2.27
C LEU A 6 35.89 41.75 -1.50
N ILE A 7 36.34 41.72 -0.24
CA ILE A 7 36.24 40.54 0.62
C ILE A 7 34.78 40.22 0.94
N ALA A 8 33.97 41.23 1.28
CA ALA A 8 32.54 41.05 1.53
C ALA A 8 31.78 40.54 0.30
N SER A 9 32.13 41.03 -0.89
CA SER A 9 31.54 40.58 -2.16
C SER A 9 31.89 39.12 -2.47
N ALA A 10 33.15 38.73 -2.23
CA ALA A 10 33.60 37.35 -2.43
C ALA A 10 32.94 36.38 -1.43
N LEU A 11 32.78 36.78 -0.17
CA LEU A 11 32.05 36.00 0.84
C LEU A 11 30.58 35.84 0.47
N PHE A 12 29.91 36.90 0.04
CA PHE A 12 28.52 36.83 -0.39
C PHE A 12 28.35 35.91 -1.62
N LEU A 13 29.21 36.04 -2.62
CA LEU A 13 29.22 35.14 -3.78
C LEU A 13 29.46 33.69 -3.38
N SER A 14 30.36 33.42 -2.41
CA SER A 14 30.61 32.06 -1.93
C SER A 14 29.40 31.47 -1.18
N VAL A 15 28.69 32.28 -0.38
CA VAL A 15 27.47 31.84 0.35
C VAL A 15 26.32 31.59 -0.62
N VAL A 16 26.17 32.43 -1.66
CA VAL A 16 25.17 32.22 -2.73
C VAL A 16 25.51 30.98 -3.55
N PHE A 17 26.78 30.76 -3.88
CA PHE A 17 27.22 29.56 -4.61
C PHE A 17 26.95 28.29 -3.80
N ILE A 18 27.33 28.27 -2.51
CA ILE A 18 27.03 27.15 -1.60
C ILE A 18 25.51 26.94 -1.48
N GLY A 19 24.72 28.01 -1.34
CA GLY A 19 23.26 27.94 -1.29
C GLY A 19 22.61 27.35 -2.54
N CYS A 20 23.18 27.59 -3.73
CA CYS A 20 22.72 27.00 -4.99
C CYS A 20 23.16 25.54 -5.19
N PHE A 21 24.26 25.09 -4.58
CA PHE A 21 24.66 23.67 -4.62
C PHE A 21 23.90 22.81 -3.59
N PHE A 22 23.32 23.42 -2.56
CA PHE A 22 22.52 22.74 -1.52
C PHE A 22 21.02 22.63 -1.84
N THR A 23 20.58 22.94 -3.06
CA THR A 23 19.29 22.42 -3.56
C THR A 23 19.48 20.94 -3.91
N GLY A 24 19.70 20.11 -2.88
CA GLY A 24 19.96 18.69 -3.02
C GLY A 24 18.77 18.02 -3.70
N LYS A 25 19.02 17.37 -4.84
CA LYS A 25 18.04 16.48 -5.48
C LYS A 25 17.62 15.47 -4.40
N GLN A 26 16.35 15.46 -4.05
CA GLN A 26 15.87 14.58 -2.99
C GLN A 26 16.00 13.12 -3.41
N GLU A 27 16.55 12.29 -2.52
CA GLU A 27 16.78 10.86 -2.76
C GLU A 27 15.48 10.14 -3.15
N THR A 28 15.54 9.29 -4.19
CA THR A 28 14.39 8.60 -4.78
C THR A 28 13.57 7.85 -3.72
N ALA A 29 14.25 7.11 -2.83
CA ALA A 29 13.63 6.44 -1.69
C ALA A 29 12.79 7.39 -0.80
N GLN A 30 13.26 8.60 -0.53
CA GLN A 30 12.51 9.57 0.28
C GLN A 30 11.26 10.08 -0.45
N GLN A 31 11.32 10.19 -1.78
CA GLN A 31 10.15 10.54 -2.59
C GLN A 31 9.10 9.44 -2.53
N THR A 32 9.53 8.18 -2.67
CA THR A 32 8.67 6.99 -2.50
C THR A 32 7.99 6.97 -1.14
N ILE A 33 8.73 7.20 -0.05
CA ILE A 33 8.15 7.22 1.31
C ILE A 33 7.13 8.35 1.49
N ARG A 34 7.34 9.52 0.89
CA ARG A 34 6.34 10.59 0.95
C ARG A 34 5.04 10.22 0.26
N LEU A 35 5.12 9.61 -0.93
CA LEU A 35 3.93 9.12 -1.61
C LEU A 35 3.22 8.03 -0.79
N TYR A 36 3.99 7.11 -0.21
CA TYR A 36 3.47 6.08 0.68
C TYR A 36 2.70 6.65 1.89
N GLN A 37 3.23 7.70 2.52
CA GLN A 37 2.54 8.38 3.61
C GLN A 37 1.23 9.05 3.16
N GLN A 38 1.17 9.57 1.94
CA GLN A 38 -0.05 10.13 1.35
C GLN A 38 -1.08 9.05 1.03
N ASP A 39 -0.65 7.89 0.56
CA ASP A 39 -1.54 6.77 0.27
C ASP A 39 -2.08 6.13 1.56
N ILE A 40 -1.28 6.03 2.63
CA ILE A 40 -1.81 5.64 3.95
C ILE A 40 -2.86 6.65 4.44
N ALA A 41 -2.61 7.95 4.26
CA ALA A 41 -3.61 8.96 4.62
C ALA A 41 -4.90 8.79 3.80
N SER A 42 -4.81 8.34 2.55
CA SER A 42 -5.97 8.01 1.73
C SER A 42 -6.70 6.77 2.24
N LEU A 43 -6.01 5.69 2.60
CA LEU A 43 -6.60 4.54 3.28
C LEU A 43 -7.36 4.96 4.55
N ASN A 44 -6.74 5.78 5.41
CA ASN A 44 -7.38 6.25 6.64
C ASN A 44 -8.67 7.04 6.37
N ARG A 45 -8.72 7.81 5.28
CA ARG A 45 -9.95 8.49 4.85
C ARG A 45 -11.02 7.50 4.41
N GLU A 46 -10.68 6.52 3.58
CA GLU A 46 -11.66 5.52 3.11
C GLU A 46 -12.24 4.69 4.27
N VAL A 47 -11.41 4.31 5.25
CA VAL A 47 -11.86 3.60 6.46
C VAL A 47 -12.71 4.50 7.35
N ALA A 48 -12.35 5.78 7.50
CA ALA A 48 -13.18 6.74 8.24
C ALA A 48 -14.57 6.93 7.60
N LEU A 49 -14.63 7.00 6.27
CA LEU A 49 -15.89 7.05 5.54
C LEU A 49 -16.72 5.77 5.73
N LEU A 50 -16.08 4.60 5.75
CA LEU A 50 -16.76 3.33 6.06
C LEU A 50 -17.43 3.38 7.44
N VAL A 51 -16.70 3.80 8.48
CA VAL A 51 -17.24 3.97 9.84
C VAL A 51 -18.43 4.93 9.85
N GLN A 52 -18.32 6.07 9.15
CA GLN A 52 -19.41 7.05 9.06
C GLN A 52 -20.67 6.49 8.40
N LEU A 53 -20.53 5.73 7.31
CA LEU A 53 -21.67 5.12 6.63
C LEU A 53 -22.37 4.07 7.49
N ILE A 54 -21.60 3.25 8.24
CA ILE A 54 -22.15 2.26 9.17
C ILE A 54 -22.92 2.97 10.31
N ASP A 55 -22.32 4.00 10.90
CA ASP A 55 -22.91 4.75 12.01
C ASP A 55 -24.23 5.43 11.58
N ALA A 56 -24.22 6.04 10.38
CA ALA A 56 -25.36 6.73 9.78
C ALA A 56 -26.48 5.81 9.25
N ASN A 57 -26.36 4.48 9.35
CA ASN A 57 -27.30 3.52 8.76
C ASN A 57 -27.47 3.68 7.25
N ALA A 58 -26.36 3.90 6.53
CA ALA A 58 -26.36 3.83 5.07
C ALA A 58 -26.84 2.46 4.58
N THR A 59 -27.24 2.38 3.31
CA THR A 59 -27.74 1.10 2.77
C THR A 59 -26.62 0.05 2.72
N PRO A 60 -26.96 -1.26 2.82
CA PRO A 60 -26.03 -2.36 2.58
C PRO A 60 -25.08 -2.13 1.39
N GLU A 61 -25.62 -1.69 0.26
CA GLU A 61 -24.87 -1.49 -0.97
C GLU A 61 -23.84 -0.35 -0.85
N GLN A 62 -24.20 0.72 -0.14
CA GLN A 62 -23.29 1.85 0.12
C GLN A 62 -22.13 1.41 1.03
N ILE A 63 -22.42 0.66 2.09
CA ILE A 63 -21.41 0.17 3.03
C ILE A 63 -20.48 -0.84 2.34
N GLN A 64 -21.04 -1.82 1.63
CA GLN A 64 -20.27 -2.81 0.88
C GLN A 64 -19.39 -2.16 -0.20
N LYS A 65 -19.90 -1.13 -0.89
CA LYS A 65 -19.11 -0.37 -1.85
C LYS A 65 -17.94 0.33 -1.16
N GLN A 66 -18.19 1.03 -0.05
CA GLN A 66 -17.14 1.74 0.68
C GLN A 66 -16.10 0.79 1.29
N PHE A 67 -16.51 -0.40 1.74
CA PHE A 67 -15.60 -1.46 2.16
C PHE A 67 -14.63 -1.83 1.02
N LYS A 68 -15.14 -2.05 -0.20
CA LYS A 68 -14.32 -2.34 -1.38
C LYS A 68 -13.38 -1.19 -1.75
N GLU A 69 -13.79 0.06 -1.59
CA GLU A 69 -12.90 1.22 -1.79
C GLU A 69 -11.76 1.25 -0.75
N ALA A 70 -12.07 1.02 0.53
CA ALA A 70 -11.05 0.92 1.59
C ALA A 70 -10.08 -0.24 1.35
N ARG A 71 -10.59 -1.40 0.89
CA ARG A 71 -9.76 -2.55 0.45
C ARG A 71 -8.79 -2.16 -0.66
N LYS A 72 -9.27 -1.55 -1.74
CA LYS A 72 -8.40 -1.11 -2.85
C LYS A 72 -7.35 -0.09 -2.39
N ALA A 73 -7.71 0.84 -1.51
CA ALA A 73 -6.76 1.80 -0.93
C ALA A 73 -5.67 1.10 -0.11
N TYR A 74 -6.03 0.07 0.67
CA TYR A 74 -5.06 -0.75 1.40
C TYR A 74 -4.14 -1.52 0.44
N LYS A 75 -4.69 -2.17 -0.60
CA LYS A 75 -3.90 -2.94 -1.56
C LYS A 75 -2.86 -2.10 -2.30
N LYS A 76 -3.11 -0.81 -2.54
CA LYS A 76 -2.11 0.12 -3.12
C LYS A 76 -0.85 0.29 -2.27
N ILE A 77 -0.97 0.14 -0.95
CA ILE A 77 0.12 0.33 0.01
C ILE A 77 0.65 -0.98 0.60
N GLU A 78 -0.01 -2.11 0.34
CA GLU A 78 0.26 -3.40 0.97
C GLU A 78 1.74 -3.79 0.85
N TRP A 79 2.33 -3.60 -0.33
CA TRP A 79 3.71 -3.97 -0.66
C TRP A 79 4.73 -3.53 0.40
N LEU A 80 4.62 -2.29 0.89
CA LEU A 80 5.55 -1.73 1.86
C LEU A 80 5.05 -1.92 3.30
N ALA A 81 3.74 -1.96 3.50
CA ALA A 81 3.14 -2.23 4.80
C ALA A 81 3.53 -3.62 5.31
N GLU A 82 3.39 -4.64 4.48
CA GLU A 82 3.75 -6.04 4.78
C GLU A 82 5.26 -6.21 4.98
N TYR A 83 6.08 -5.50 4.20
CA TYR A 83 7.53 -5.61 4.29
C TYR A 83 8.09 -5.05 5.61
N TYR A 84 7.61 -3.88 6.05
CA TYR A 84 8.16 -3.21 7.24
C TYR A 84 7.33 -3.39 8.51
N ASN A 85 6.03 -3.64 8.39
CA ASN A 85 5.10 -3.63 9.52
C ASN A 85 4.20 -4.88 9.57
N PRO A 86 4.72 -6.11 9.41
CA PRO A 86 3.90 -7.33 9.32
C PRO A 86 3.04 -7.54 10.56
N TYR A 87 3.55 -7.20 11.75
CA TYR A 87 2.78 -7.26 12.99
C TYR A 87 1.59 -6.30 13.00
N THR A 88 1.75 -5.08 12.47
CA THR A 88 0.63 -4.12 12.35
C THR A 88 -0.37 -4.58 11.29
N VAL A 89 0.13 -5.09 10.17
CA VAL A 89 -0.71 -5.54 9.06
C VAL A 89 -1.58 -6.74 9.43
N LYS A 90 -1.11 -7.63 10.31
CA LYS A 90 -1.92 -8.75 10.83
C LYS A 90 -3.27 -8.30 11.42
N TYR A 91 -3.30 -7.12 12.04
CA TYR A 91 -4.51 -6.51 12.62
C TYR A 91 -5.37 -5.71 11.63
N ILE A 92 -4.92 -5.62 10.38
CA ILE A 92 -5.60 -4.93 9.28
C ILE A 92 -6.11 -5.95 8.25
N ASN A 93 -5.29 -6.93 7.89
CA ASN A 93 -5.52 -7.89 6.81
C ASN A 93 -5.18 -9.33 7.22
N GLY A 94 -5.18 -9.65 8.52
CA GLY A 94 -5.01 -11.01 9.01
C GLY A 94 -6.20 -11.91 8.67
N ALA A 95 -5.98 -13.22 8.78
CA ALA A 95 -7.04 -14.20 8.61
C ALA A 95 -8.18 -13.96 9.62
N ALA A 96 -9.43 -14.21 9.22
CA ALA A 96 -10.58 -14.20 10.12
C ALA A 96 -10.63 -15.47 10.99
N LEU A 97 -9.49 -15.85 11.57
CA LEU A 97 -9.35 -17.04 12.41
C LEU A 97 -8.68 -16.66 13.72
N GLU A 98 -9.13 -17.27 14.81
CA GLU A 98 -8.41 -17.20 16.08
C GLU A 98 -7.02 -17.79 15.90
N GLU A 99 -6.03 -17.09 16.44
CA GLU A 99 -4.65 -17.54 16.45
C GLU A 99 -4.14 -17.69 17.87
N VAL A 100 -3.25 -18.65 18.11
CA VAL A 100 -2.56 -18.80 19.39
C VAL A 100 -1.23 -18.07 19.29
N GLU A 101 -0.92 -17.23 20.27
CA GLU A 101 0.38 -16.54 20.33
C GLU A 101 1.52 -17.56 20.32
N ALA A 102 2.49 -17.33 19.44
CA ALA A 102 3.60 -18.27 19.23
C ALA A 102 4.45 -18.44 20.50
N ASP A 103 4.64 -17.34 21.23
CA ASP A 103 5.46 -17.28 22.44
C ASP A 103 4.65 -17.60 23.71
N GLU A 104 3.32 -17.47 23.65
CA GLU A 104 2.41 -17.68 24.78
C GLU A 104 1.20 -18.54 24.38
N LYS A 105 1.36 -19.87 24.41
CA LYS A 105 0.34 -20.83 23.94
C LYS A 105 -1.05 -20.74 24.60
N ASN A 106 -1.19 -19.98 25.67
CA ASN A 106 -2.45 -19.77 26.39
C ASN A 106 -3.13 -18.44 26.01
N VAL A 107 -2.49 -17.61 25.18
CA VAL A 107 -3.03 -16.35 24.70
C VAL A 107 -3.62 -16.59 23.31
N VAL A 108 -4.93 -16.32 23.20
CA VAL A 108 -5.67 -16.38 21.94
C VAL A 108 -5.84 -14.95 21.41
N ILE A 109 -5.35 -14.73 20.20
CA ILE A 109 -5.54 -13.50 19.44
C ILE A 109 -6.87 -13.62 18.71
N GLN A 110 -7.78 -12.72 19.02
CA GLN A 110 -9.07 -12.65 18.33
C GLN A 110 -8.87 -12.06 16.93
N PRO A 111 -9.58 -12.59 15.92
CA PRO A 111 -9.47 -12.06 14.57
C PRO A 111 -10.06 -10.64 14.52
N GLU A 112 -9.42 -9.78 13.74
CA GLU A 112 -9.88 -8.42 13.48
C GLU A 112 -9.45 -7.95 12.08
N GLY A 113 -9.97 -6.79 11.67
CA GLY A 113 -9.59 -6.15 10.41
C GLY A 113 -10.53 -6.48 9.25
N PHE A 114 -10.00 -6.40 8.02
CA PHE A 114 -10.80 -6.44 6.80
C PHE A 114 -11.57 -7.76 6.61
N LEU A 115 -10.97 -8.91 6.90
CA LEU A 115 -11.63 -10.21 6.65
C LEU A 115 -12.77 -10.47 7.65
N VAL A 116 -12.65 -10.00 8.90
CA VAL A 116 -13.77 -10.03 9.86
C VAL A 116 -14.91 -9.14 9.41
N LEU A 117 -14.60 -7.93 8.94
CA LEU A 117 -15.61 -7.04 8.36
C LEU A 117 -16.25 -7.64 7.10
N GLU A 118 -15.49 -8.39 6.30
CA GLU A 118 -16.02 -9.07 5.12
C GLU A 118 -17.09 -10.10 5.49
N GLU A 119 -16.86 -10.91 6.54
CA GLU A 119 -17.83 -11.90 7.05
C GLU A 119 -19.13 -11.23 7.55
N LEU A 120 -19.02 -10.05 8.16
CA LEU A 120 -20.18 -9.30 8.64
C LEU A 120 -20.99 -8.64 7.50
N LEU A 121 -20.33 -8.31 6.40
CA LEU A 121 -20.89 -7.53 5.29
C LEU A 121 -21.36 -8.37 4.11
N PHE A 122 -20.80 -9.55 3.89
CA PHE A 122 -21.04 -10.37 2.69
C PHE A 122 -21.46 -11.80 3.02
N PRO A 123 -22.25 -12.47 2.15
CA PRO A 123 -22.87 -11.91 0.94
C PRO A 123 -24.05 -10.98 1.24
N ILE A 124 -24.69 -11.14 2.41
CA ILE A 124 -25.82 -10.34 2.86
C ILE A 124 -25.47 -9.81 4.26
N PRO A 125 -25.49 -8.49 4.50
CA PRO A 125 -25.13 -7.94 5.81
C PRO A 125 -26.06 -8.46 6.91
N ASN A 126 -25.46 -8.87 8.03
CA ASN A 126 -26.23 -9.26 9.19
C ASN A 126 -26.72 -8.04 9.97
N VAL A 127 -27.95 -7.61 9.70
CA VAL A 127 -28.56 -6.43 10.33
C VAL A 127 -28.61 -6.53 11.86
N ALA A 128 -28.65 -7.75 12.42
CA ALA A 128 -28.65 -7.96 13.87
C ALA A 128 -27.29 -7.70 14.53
N GLN A 129 -26.21 -7.57 13.75
CA GLN A 129 -24.84 -7.38 14.23
C GLN A 129 -24.31 -5.96 13.95
N LYS A 130 -25.19 -4.96 13.84
CA LYS A 130 -24.76 -3.58 13.56
C LYS A 130 -23.73 -3.07 14.58
N GLU A 131 -23.94 -3.33 15.86
CA GLU A 131 -23.01 -2.88 16.92
C GLU A 131 -21.63 -3.50 16.75
N GLU A 132 -21.57 -4.79 16.43
CA GLU A 132 -20.32 -5.50 16.15
C GLU A 132 -19.64 -4.99 14.88
N LEU A 133 -20.42 -4.78 13.79
CA LEU A 133 -19.90 -4.21 12.55
C LEU A 133 -19.27 -2.83 12.78
N LEU A 134 -19.94 -1.96 13.55
CA LEU A 134 -19.40 -0.64 13.88
C LEU A 134 -18.16 -0.74 14.78
N HIS A 135 -18.16 -1.67 15.72
CA HIS A 135 -17.01 -1.94 16.59
C HIS A 135 -15.79 -2.36 15.76
N GLN A 136 -15.91 -3.40 14.93
CA GLN A 136 -14.83 -3.88 14.06
C GLN A 136 -14.33 -2.81 13.08
N ALA A 137 -15.23 -1.96 12.54
CA ALA A 137 -14.83 -0.87 11.66
C ALA A 137 -14.00 0.19 12.40
N LYS A 138 -14.31 0.48 13.67
CA LYS A 138 -13.53 1.38 14.52
C LYS A 138 -12.18 0.77 14.93
N VAL A 139 -12.14 -0.53 15.20
CA VAL A 139 -10.88 -1.26 15.43
C VAL A 139 -9.97 -1.15 14.19
N LEU A 140 -10.50 -1.44 13.01
CA LEU A 140 -9.77 -1.25 11.74
C LEU A 140 -9.27 0.19 11.59
N GLN A 141 -10.12 1.19 11.84
CA GLN A 141 -9.72 2.61 11.80
C GLN A 141 -8.54 2.93 12.73
N SER A 142 -8.56 2.37 13.95
CA SER A 142 -7.47 2.52 14.90
C SER A 142 -6.17 1.88 14.38
N ASN A 143 -6.27 0.69 13.80
CA ASN A 143 -5.12 -0.04 13.26
C ASN A 143 -4.51 0.64 12.03
N THR A 144 -5.31 1.18 11.11
CA THR A 144 -4.78 1.95 9.98
C THR A 144 -4.20 3.29 10.42
N GLY A 145 -4.76 3.90 11.49
CA GLY A 145 -4.17 5.05 12.18
C GLY A 145 -2.78 4.72 12.77
N ARG A 146 -2.64 3.57 13.43
CA ARG A 146 -1.36 3.07 13.94
C ARG A 146 -0.36 2.83 12.82
N LEU A 147 -0.79 2.26 11.69
CA LEU A 147 0.06 2.10 10.49
C LEU A 147 0.63 3.44 10.02
N GLN A 148 -0.20 4.51 10.00
CA GLN A 148 0.27 5.85 9.65
C GLN A 148 1.33 6.38 10.63
N GLN A 149 1.14 6.15 11.93
CA GLN A 149 2.09 6.57 12.95
C GLN A 149 3.44 5.87 12.80
N VAL A 150 3.45 4.54 12.64
CA VAL A 150 4.71 3.81 12.47
C VAL A 150 5.40 4.12 11.14
N ALA A 151 4.63 4.39 10.08
CA ALA A 151 5.16 4.79 8.77
C ALA A 151 5.71 6.23 8.73
N SER A 152 5.33 7.10 9.68
CA SER A 152 5.74 8.51 9.69
C SER A 152 7.25 8.71 9.81
N ASN A 153 7.94 7.78 10.48
CA ASN A 153 9.38 7.81 10.71
C ASN A 153 10.14 6.74 9.91
N LEU A 154 9.50 6.13 8.90
CA LEU A 154 10.10 5.06 8.12
C LEU A 154 11.31 5.58 7.34
N GLN A 155 12.48 5.03 7.64
CA GLN A 155 13.69 5.18 6.85
C GLN A 155 13.89 3.92 6.01
N THR A 156 14.13 4.10 4.72
CA THR A 156 14.31 2.99 3.77
C THR A 156 15.45 3.29 2.81
N THR A 157 15.88 2.26 2.10
CA THR A 157 16.80 2.35 0.96
C THR A 157 16.08 1.95 -0.32
N ASP A 158 16.66 2.31 -1.47
CA ASP A 158 16.19 1.83 -2.77
C ASP A 158 16.12 0.29 -2.82
N ALA A 159 17.09 -0.40 -2.21
CA ALA A 159 17.14 -1.86 -2.19
C ALA A 159 15.91 -2.47 -1.50
N HIS A 160 15.57 -1.97 -0.30
CA HIS A 160 14.39 -2.43 0.43
C HIS A 160 13.09 -2.13 -0.31
N ILE A 161 13.00 -1.00 -1.02
CA ILE A 161 11.84 -0.70 -1.86
C ILE A 161 11.67 -1.75 -2.96
N PHE A 162 12.74 -2.11 -3.67
CA PHE A 162 12.66 -3.16 -4.70
C PHE A 162 12.38 -4.54 -4.11
N ASP A 163 12.87 -4.85 -2.90
CA ASP A 163 12.54 -6.11 -2.21
C ASP A 163 11.07 -6.19 -1.80
N ALA A 164 10.51 -5.09 -1.27
CA ALA A 164 9.10 -4.98 -0.94
C ALA A 164 8.20 -5.13 -2.18
N LEU A 165 8.55 -4.48 -3.30
CA LEU A 165 7.84 -4.65 -4.57
C LEU A 165 7.92 -6.09 -5.10
N ARG A 166 9.08 -6.77 -4.95
CA ARG A 166 9.21 -8.19 -5.31
C ARG A 166 8.32 -9.08 -4.44
N LEU A 167 8.29 -8.83 -3.13
CA LEU A 167 7.43 -9.54 -2.20
C LEU A 167 5.96 -9.42 -2.62
N GLU A 168 5.52 -8.22 -3.01
CA GLU A 168 4.15 -7.99 -3.46
C GLU A 168 3.79 -8.80 -4.72
N VAL A 169 4.70 -8.94 -5.69
CA VAL A 169 4.47 -9.82 -6.85
C VAL A 169 4.16 -11.24 -6.40
N PHE A 170 4.92 -11.78 -5.44
CA PHE A 170 4.66 -13.13 -4.92
C PHE A 170 3.31 -13.20 -4.23
N ARG A 171 2.97 -12.22 -3.39
CA ARG A 171 1.68 -12.16 -2.69
C ARG A 171 0.50 -12.13 -3.65
N ILE A 172 0.56 -11.30 -4.70
CA ILE A 172 -0.47 -11.27 -5.75
C ILE A 172 -0.64 -12.66 -6.38
N LEU A 173 0.47 -13.32 -6.72
CA LEU A 173 0.44 -14.64 -7.36
C LEU A 173 -0.10 -15.74 -6.44
N THR A 174 0.23 -15.70 -5.14
CA THR A 174 -0.14 -16.77 -4.20
C THR A 174 -1.48 -16.54 -3.50
N LEU A 175 -1.85 -15.29 -3.22
CA LEU A 175 -3.02 -14.91 -2.41
C LEU A 175 -4.06 -14.14 -3.23
N GLY A 176 -3.63 -13.14 -4.00
CA GLY A 176 -4.53 -12.28 -4.76
C GLY A 176 -5.30 -13.04 -5.86
N ILE A 177 -4.57 -13.75 -6.74
CA ILE A 177 -5.17 -14.47 -7.88
C ILE A 177 -6.00 -15.67 -7.41
N SER A 178 -5.66 -16.29 -6.28
CA SER A 178 -6.36 -17.47 -5.76
C SER A 178 -7.70 -17.15 -5.08
N GLY A 179 -7.99 -15.87 -4.81
CA GLY A 179 -9.19 -15.46 -4.09
C GLY A 179 -9.02 -15.40 -2.57
N PHE A 180 -7.81 -15.66 -2.06
CA PHE A 180 -7.54 -15.73 -0.61
C PHE A 180 -7.78 -14.39 0.09
N ASP A 181 -7.47 -13.28 -0.56
CA ASP A 181 -7.59 -11.94 0.03
C ASP A 181 -9.05 -11.43 0.13
N SER A 182 -10.01 -12.07 -0.54
CA SER A 182 -11.44 -11.71 -0.48
C SER A 182 -12.31 -12.95 -0.79
N PRO A 183 -12.34 -13.93 0.13
CA PRO A 183 -13.00 -15.21 -0.09
C PRO A 183 -14.53 -15.11 -0.22
N ILE A 184 -15.16 -14.09 0.38
CA ILE A 184 -16.63 -13.97 0.46
C ILE A 184 -17.17 -12.90 -0.49
N ALA A 185 -16.54 -11.72 -0.54
CA ALA A 185 -16.95 -10.64 -1.43
C ALA A 185 -16.51 -10.86 -2.89
N HIS A 186 -15.66 -11.87 -3.12
CA HIS A 186 -15.09 -12.24 -4.43
C HIS A 186 -14.44 -11.04 -5.13
N HIS A 187 -13.70 -10.23 -4.37
CA HIS A 187 -13.12 -8.97 -4.83
C HIS A 187 -11.60 -9.02 -5.08
N SER A 188 -10.98 -10.21 -5.04
CA SER A 188 -9.52 -10.34 -5.08
C SER A 188 -8.88 -9.91 -6.41
N LEU A 189 -9.57 -10.07 -7.56
CA LEU A 189 -9.03 -9.61 -8.85
C LEU A 189 -8.97 -8.07 -8.96
N PRO A 190 -10.04 -7.31 -8.65
CA PRO A 190 -9.94 -5.85 -8.50
C PRO A 190 -8.90 -5.39 -7.47
N GLU A 191 -8.72 -6.12 -6.39
CA GLU A 191 -7.70 -5.86 -5.37
C GLU A 191 -6.28 -6.10 -5.90
N ALA A 192 -6.04 -7.18 -6.63
CA ALA A 192 -4.77 -7.47 -7.29
C ALA A 192 -4.43 -6.40 -8.34
N LEU A 193 -5.42 -5.93 -9.11
CA LEU A 193 -5.23 -4.81 -10.03
C LEU A 193 -4.81 -3.54 -9.28
N SER A 194 -5.49 -3.21 -8.17
CA SER A 194 -5.15 -2.03 -7.35
C SER A 194 -3.72 -2.12 -6.78
N SER A 195 -3.28 -3.34 -6.43
CA SER A 195 -1.90 -3.60 -5.98
C SER A 195 -0.90 -3.30 -7.09
N LEU A 196 -1.14 -3.79 -8.31
CA LEU A 196 -0.29 -3.54 -9.47
C LEU A 196 -0.25 -2.06 -9.87
N GLU A 197 -1.40 -1.37 -9.85
CA GLU A 197 -1.46 0.07 -10.12
C GLU A 197 -0.64 0.86 -9.09
N GLY A 198 -0.74 0.49 -7.81
CA GLY A 198 0.09 1.05 -6.74
C GLY A 198 1.57 0.84 -7.05
N MET A 199 1.97 -0.40 -7.29
CA MET A 199 3.36 -0.75 -7.65
C MET A 199 3.88 0.02 -8.86
N GLN A 200 3.06 0.18 -9.91
CA GLN A 200 3.42 0.97 -11.09
C GLN A 200 3.74 2.41 -10.71
N THR A 201 2.86 3.03 -9.93
CA THR A 201 3.01 4.42 -9.48
C THR A 201 4.33 4.61 -8.72
N TYR A 202 4.69 3.68 -7.84
CA TYR A 202 5.97 3.73 -7.12
C TYR A 202 7.17 3.46 -8.02
N PHE A 203 7.02 2.60 -9.02
CA PHE A 203 8.08 2.28 -9.97
C PHE A 203 8.42 3.46 -10.90
N GLU A 204 7.42 4.27 -11.27
CA GLU A 204 7.61 5.46 -12.11
C GLU A 204 8.53 6.51 -11.45
N ILE A 205 8.58 6.57 -10.11
CA ILE A 205 9.53 7.44 -9.37
C ILE A 205 10.98 7.08 -9.71
N TYR A 206 11.26 5.81 -10.00
CA TYR A 206 12.59 5.32 -10.32
C TYR A 206 12.96 5.47 -11.79
N GLU A 207 12.03 5.84 -12.69
CA GLU A 207 12.22 5.75 -14.14
C GLU A 207 13.51 6.42 -14.62
N GLU A 208 13.80 7.65 -14.18
CA GLU A 208 15.02 8.38 -14.56
C GLU A 208 16.30 7.64 -14.12
N GLN A 209 16.31 7.08 -12.90
CA GLN A 209 17.44 6.32 -12.36
C GLN A 209 17.64 5.03 -13.15
N LEU A 210 16.55 4.38 -13.56
CA LEU A 210 16.57 3.15 -14.35
C LEU A 210 17.07 3.38 -15.78
N GLN A 211 16.63 4.45 -16.44
CA GLN A 211 17.09 4.82 -17.78
C GLN A 211 18.61 5.07 -17.79
N ARG A 212 19.16 5.72 -16.76
CA ARG A 212 20.61 5.93 -16.60
C ARG A 212 21.38 4.62 -16.43
N ILE A 213 20.86 3.67 -15.63
CA ILE A 213 21.49 2.35 -15.44
C ILE A 213 21.47 1.55 -16.74
N HIS A 214 20.37 1.57 -17.49
CA HIS A 214 20.26 0.87 -18.78
C HIS A 214 21.28 1.39 -19.81
N TYR A 215 21.52 2.71 -19.82
CA TYR A 215 22.51 3.33 -20.70
C TYR A 215 23.96 2.98 -20.31
N CYS A 216 24.25 2.80 -19.01
CA CYS A 216 25.61 2.48 -18.53
C CYS A 216 25.91 0.97 -18.40
N SER A 217 24.90 0.09 -18.39
CA SER A 217 25.09 -1.34 -18.13
C SER A 217 24.23 -2.22 -19.04
N LYS A 218 24.86 -3.04 -19.90
CA LYS A 218 24.22 -4.21 -20.54
C LYS A 218 23.84 -5.32 -19.54
N LYS A 219 24.10 -5.15 -18.23
CA LYS A 219 23.70 -6.06 -17.16
C LYS A 219 22.67 -5.36 -16.26
N SER A 220 21.41 -5.74 -16.43
CA SER A 220 20.35 -5.34 -15.52
C SER A 220 19.31 -6.45 -15.43
N ILE A 221 19.79 -7.63 -15.03
CA ILE A 221 19.00 -8.87 -15.00
C ILE A 221 17.82 -8.70 -14.02
N ALA A 222 18.08 -8.22 -12.80
CA ALA A 222 17.05 -7.98 -11.79
C ALA A 222 15.90 -7.05 -12.26
N TYR A 223 16.21 -6.08 -13.11
CA TYR A 223 15.23 -5.15 -13.67
C TYR A 223 14.46 -5.75 -14.83
N SER A 224 15.11 -6.52 -15.70
CA SER A 224 14.38 -7.30 -16.71
C SER A 224 13.43 -8.29 -16.05
N TYR A 225 13.78 -8.86 -14.88
CA TYR A 225 12.89 -9.77 -14.16
C TYR A 225 11.70 -9.05 -13.52
N ILE A 226 11.88 -7.96 -12.77
CA ILE A 226 10.73 -7.22 -12.21
C ILE A 226 9.85 -6.68 -13.32
N HIS A 227 10.43 -6.05 -14.34
CA HIS A 227 9.66 -5.52 -15.47
C HIS A 227 8.96 -6.64 -16.27
N LYS A 228 9.61 -7.79 -16.53
CA LYS A 228 8.94 -8.91 -17.21
C LYS A 228 7.90 -9.60 -16.33
N SER A 229 8.15 -9.76 -15.02
CA SER A 229 7.20 -10.34 -14.07
C SER A 229 5.99 -9.43 -13.88
N PHE A 230 6.19 -8.11 -13.88
CA PHE A 230 5.13 -7.12 -13.86
C PHE A 230 4.28 -7.19 -15.13
N TYR A 231 4.90 -7.22 -16.31
CA TYR A 231 4.18 -7.40 -17.58
C TYR A 231 3.50 -8.76 -17.68
N LEU A 232 4.09 -9.82 -17.13
CA LEU A 232 3.48 -11.15 -17.07
C LEU A 232 2.25 -11.15 -16.15
N ALA A 233 2.32 -10.50 -14.99
CA ALA A 233 1.19 -10.35 -14.08
C ALA A 233 0.05 -9.54 -14.73
N ILE A 234 0.37 -8.42 -15.39
CA ILE A 234 -0.61 -7.63 -16.17
C ILE A 234 -1.22 -8.47 -17.31
N MET A 235 -0.39 -9.23 -18.03
CA MET A 235 -0.86 -10.08 -19.13
C MET A 235 -1.80 -11.19 -18.63
N ILE A 236 -1.48 -11.81 -17.51
CA ILE A 236 -2.34 -12.83 -16.87
C ILE A 236 -3.68 -12.21 -16.44
N LEU A 237 -3.65 -11.03 -15.81
CA LEU A 237 -4.87 -10.38 -15.32
C LEU A 237 -5.75 -9.87 -16.46
N THR A 238 -5.17 -9.32 -17.53
CA THR A 238 -5.90 -8.89 -18.74
C THR A 238 -6.53 -10.07 -19.47
N LEU A 239 -5.84 -11.22 -19.56
CA LEU A 239 -6.43 -12.45 -20.10
C LEU A 239 -7.56 -13.00 -19.21
N SER A 240 -7.44 -12.91 -17.88
CA SER A 240 -8.49 -13.36 -16.95
C SER A 240 -9.74 -12.47 -16.98
N THR A 241 -9.57 -11.15 -17.13
CA THR A 241 -10.70 -10.21 -17.25
C THR A 241 -11.41 -10.36 -18.58
N VAL A 242 -10.67 -10.57 -19.68
CA VAL A 242 -11.25 -10.92 -20.98
C VAL A 242 -12.00 -12.26 -20.91
N TRP A 243 -11.45 -13.26 -20.22
CA TRP A 243 -12.11 -14.54 -20.02
C TRP A 243 -13.42 -14.42 -19.22
N HIS A 244 -13.44 -13.67 -18.12
CA HIS A 244 -14.66 -13.44 -17.33
C HIS A 244 -15.71 -12.58 -18.06
N LEU A 245 -15.30 -11.64 -18.91
CA LEU A 245 -16.20 -10.90 -19.77
C LEU A 245 -16.85 -11.81 -20.83
N LEU A 246 -16.11 -12.80 -21.35
CA LEU A 246 -16.62 -13.78 -22.31
C LEU A 246 -17.55 -14.85 -21.69
N GLN A 247 -17.51 -15.04 -20.38
CA GLN A 247 -18.41 -15.95 -19.65
C GLN A 247 -19.72 -15.28 -19.20
N ASN A 248 -19.83 -13.95 -19.33
CA ASN A 248 -21.00 -13.16 -18.94
C ASN A 248 -21.75 -12.54 -20.14
N VAL A 249 -21.52 -13.07 -21.35
CA VAL A 249 -22.30 -12.82 -22.59
C VAL A 249 -22.97 -14.14 -22.99
#